data_AF-R9IXM8-F1
#
_entry.id   AF-R9IXM8-F1
#
_cell.length_a   1.000
_cell.length_b   1.000
_cell.length_c   1.000
_cell.angle_alpha   90.00
_cell.angle_beta   90.00
_cell.angle_gamma   90.00
#
_symmetry.space_group_name_H-M   'P 1'
#
loop_
_entity.id
_entity.type
_entity.pdbx_description
1 polymer ?
#
loop_
_entity_poly.entity_id
_entity_poly.type
_entity_poly.pdbx_seq_one_letter_code
_entity_poly.pdbx_strand_id
1 'polypeptide(L)'
;MDFISKEFLDARTGEALEARLRDSDSFRQQVKCLHEASKAFSKDSGMSKKCWKLYDTLENEWSKYNIMYGEESYRLGFEDGMQIASEKEIRAKGSVLSFQDMTHLVYLYDAVKKLNMFLLGEWDNYDRDRGTLKELDRVCKVIENGTCAEIRLRGEDETYECLTDILDNSGIAPEERARMLTDYGRV
;
A
#
# COMPACT_ATOMS: atom_id res chain seq x y z
N MET A 1 -11.52 -3.76 37.64
CA MET A 1 -11.06 -2.83 36.59
C MET A 1 -12.15 -2.81 35.55
N ASP A 2 -12.76 -1.66 35.32
CA ASP A 2 -13.71 -1.49 34.23
C ASP A 2 -12.91 -1.61 32.93
N PHE A 3 -13.21 -2.64 32.15
CA PHE A 3 -12.61 -2.84 30.84
C PHE A 3 -13.04 -1.68 29.94
N ILE A 4 -12.07 -0.87 29.50
CA ILE A 4 -12.31 0.15 28.48
C ILE A 4 -12.87 -0.56 27.24
N SER A 5 -14.02 -0.08 26.75
CA SER A 5 -14.70 -0.71 25.62
C SER A 5 -13.89 -0.56 24.33
N LYS A 6 -14.05 -1.51 23.42
CA LYS A 6 -13.43 -1.46 22.09
C LYS A 6 -13.81 -0.18 21.33
N GLU A 7 -15.06 0.28 21.46
CA GLU A 7 -15.53 1.55 20.89
C GLU A 7 -14.73 2.77 21.38
N PHE A 8 -14.34 2.78 22.67
CA PHE A 8 -13.52 3.86 23.21
C PHE A 8 -12.09 3.84 22.66
N LEU A 9 -11.51 2.65 22.47
CA LEU A 9 -10.19 2.49 21.84
C LEU A 9 -10.23 2.92 20.37
N ASP A 10 -11.25 2.50 19.63
CA ASP A 10 -11.42 2.84 18.22
C ASP A 10 -11.62 4.36 18.04
N ALA A 11 -12.32 5.03 18.97
CA ALA A 11 -12.48 6.50 18.94
C ALA A 11 -11.18 7.27 19.21
N ARG A 12 -10.23 6.69 19.97
CA ARG A 12 -8.96 7.34 20.33
C ARG A 12 -7.79 6.99 19.42
N THR A 13 -7.82 5.82 18.79
CA THR A 13 -6.87 5.41 17.76
C THR A 13 -7.30 5.83 16.35
N GLY A 14 -8.55 6.31 16.26
CA GLY A 14 -9.35 6.78 15.14
C GLY A 14 -8.85 8.00 14.37
N GLU A 15 -9.74 8.49 13.49
CA GLU A 15 -9.60 9.72 12.71
C GLU A 15 -9.16 10.93 13.55
N ALA A 16 -9.53 11.00 14.82
CA ALA A 16 -9.19 12.10 15.72
C ALA A 16 -7.68 12.17 16.03
N LEU A 17 -7.02 11.02 16.22
CA LEU A 17 -5.58 10.97 16.40
C LEU A 17 -4.87 11.31 15.10
N GLU A 18 -5.38 10.79 13.98
CA GLU A 18 -4.81 11.04 12.67
C GLU A 18 -4.87 12.49 12.24
N ALA A 19 -5.98 13.17 12.52
CA ALA A 19 -6.10 14.60 12.32
C ALA A 19 -5.02 15.35 13.11
N ARG A 20 -4.82 14.99 14.39
CA ARG A 20 -3.78 15.59 15.24
C ARG A 20 -2.36 15.32 14.72
N LEU A 21 -2.07 14.11 14.27
CA LEU A 21 -0.75 13.76 13.72
C LEU A 21 -0.48 14.41 12.37
N ARG A 22 -1.51 14.56 11.53
CA ARG A 22 -1.44 15.25 10.23
C ARG A 22 -1.08 16.72 10.40
N ASP A 23 -1.59 17.35 11.45
CA ASP A 23 -1.33 18.75 11.76
C ASP A 23 -0.05 18.95 12.60
N SER A 24 0.64 17.88 13.00
CA SER A 24 1.88 17.95 13.76
C SER A 24 3.10 18.04 12.84
N ASP A 25 3.74 19.22 12.79
CA ASP A 25 4.97 19.44 12.03
C ASP A 25 6.11 18.52 12.46
N SER A 26 6.28 18.32 13.77
CA SER A 26 7.31 17.42 14.32
C SER A 26 7.08 15.98 13.89
N PHE A 27 5.83 15.51 13.89
CA PHE A 27 5.50 14.15 13.48
C PHE A 27 5.74 13.97 11.97
N ARG A 28 5.26 14.89 11.13
CA ARG A 28 5.49 14.86 9.68
C ARG A 28 6.98 14.87 9.34
N GLN A 29 7.76 15.70 10.03
CA GLN A 29 9.21 15.74 9.84
C GLN A 29 9.85 14.41 10.24
N GLN A 30 9.41 13.80 11.33
CA GLN A 30 9.93 12.50 11.77
C GLN A 30 9.58 11.37 10.78
N VAL A 31 8.36 11.34 10.25
CA VAL A 31 7.95 10.39 9.20
C VAL A 31 8.81 10.56 7.95
N LYS A 32 9.08 11.80 7.55
CA LYS A 32 9.98 12.09 6.43
C LYS A 32 11.40 11.57 6.67
N CYS A 33 11.97 11.83 7.85
CA CYS A 33 13.28 11.31 8.22
C CYS A 33 13.33 9.78 8.22
N LEU A 34 12.26 9.12 8.69
CA LEU A 34 12.14 7.66 8.66
C LEU A 34 12.17 7.12 7.22
N HIS A 35 11.36 7.70 6.33
CA HIS A 35 11.34 7.31 4.91
C HIS A 35 12.71 7.50 4.24
N GLU A 36 13.38 8.63 4.48
CA GLU A 36 14.72 8.90 3.93
C GLU A 36 15.74 7.89 4.43
N ALA A 37 15.73 7.56 5.73
CA ALA A 37 16.61 6.57 6.33
C ALA A 37 16.34 5.15 5.79
N SER A 38 15.06 4.77 5.66
CA SER A 38 14.66 3.48 5.09
C SER A 38 15.13 3.35 3.63
N LYS A 39 14.93 4.39 2.81
CA LYS A 39 15.38 4.41 1.42
C LYS A 39 16.89 4.30 1.29
N ALA A 40 17.64 5.02 2.13
CA ALA A 40 19.11 4.91 2.18
C ALA A 40 19.55 3.50 2.59
N PHE A 41 18.91 2.91 3.60
CA PHE A 41 19.17 1.55 4.03
C PHE A 41 18.90 0.54 2.90
N SER A 42 17.75 0.63 2.22
CA SER A 42 17.42 -0.29 1.13
C SER A 42 18.38 -0.19 -0.04
N LYS A 43 18.83 1.01 -0.38
CA LYS A 43 19.79 1.24 -1.48
C LYS A 43 21.20 0.75 -1.14
N ASP A 44 21.68 1.01 0.08
CA ASP A 44 23.09 0.86 0.43
C ASP A 44 23.40 -0.38 1.29
N SER A 45 22.39 -1.11 1.76
CA SER A 45 22.59 -2.25 2.68
C SER A 45 23.30 -3.46 2.06
N GLY A 46 23.28 -3.60 0.73
CA GLY A 46 23.88 -4.74 0.03
C GLY A 46 23.32 -6.10 0.47
N MET A 47 22.12 -6.11 1.07
CA MET A 47 21.53 -7.28 1.71
C MET A 47 21.17 -8.36 0.68
N SER A 48 21.53 -9.60 0.99
CA SER A 48 21.11 -10.75 0.18
C SER A 48 19.59 -10.96 0.29
N LYS A 49 18.97 -11.60 -0.70
CA LYS A 49 17.53 -11.95 -0.67
C LYS A 49 17.12 -12.73 0.59
N LYS A 50 18.02 -13.55 1.15
CA LYS A 50 17.77 -14.27 2.41
C LYS A 50 17.78 -13.33 3.61
N CYS A 51 18.69 -12.38 3.65
CA CYS A 51 18.76 -11.39 4.71
C CYS A 51 17.57 -10.43 4.66
N TRP A 52 17.10 -10.07 3.46
CA TRP A 52 15.85 -9.32 3.29
C TRP A 52 14.65 -10.02 3.92
N LYS A 53 14.44 -11.31 3.63
CA LYS A 53 13.35 -12.08 4.27
C LYS A 53 13.43 -12.12 5.80
N LEU A 54 14.64 -12.18 6.35
CA LEU A 54 14.84 -12.15 7.81
C LEU A 54 14.54 -10.76 8.37
N TYR A 55 14.95 -9.71 7.67
CA TYR A 55 14.64 -8.33 8.01
C TYR A 55 13.13 -8.08 7.97
N ASP A 56 12.44 -8.48 6.91
CA ASP A 56 10.97 -8.36 6.79
C ASP A 56 10.25 -9.10 7.92
N THR A 57 10.76 -10.27 8.32
CA THR A 57 10.19 -11.02 9.45
C THR A 57 10.36 -10.26 10.76
N LEU A 58 11.54 -9.68 10.99
CA LEU A 58 11.82 -8.88 12.18
C LEU A 58 10.96 -7.61 12.23
N GLU A 59 10.87 -6.87 11.12
CA GLU A 59 10.01 -5.70 10.94
C GLU A 59 8.54 -6.03 11.23
N ASN A 60 8.04 -7.15 10.70
CA ASN A 60 6.68 -7.59 10.95
C ASN A 60 6.42 -7.90 12.44
N GLU A 61 7.31 -8.61 13.12
CA GLU A 61 7.14 -8.88 14.56
C GLU A 61 7.29 -7.61 15.42
N TRP A 62 8.20 -6.70 15.03
CA TRP A 62 8.35 -5.39 15.68
C TRP A 62 7.09 -4.54 15.53
N SER A 63 6.51 -4.51 14.33
CA SER A 63 5.25 -3.81 14.05
C SER A 63 4.09 -4.38 14.87
N LYS A 64 3.94 -5.70 14.96
CA LYS A 64 2.93 -6.34 15.83
C LYS A 64 3.11 -5.95 17.29
N TYR A 65 4.35 -5.94 17.78
CA TYR A 65 4.65 -5.49 19.14
C TYR A 65 4.21 -4.04 19.37
N ASN A 66 4.56 -3.13 18.47
CA ASN A 66 4.21 -1.71 18.61
C ASN A 66 2.69 -1.48 18.58
N ILE A 67 1.97 -2.20 17.72
CA ILE A 67 0.49 -2.17 17.68
C ILE A 67 -0.08 -2.63 19.02
N MET A 68 0.37 -3.77 19.54
CA MET A 68 -0.10 -4.31 20.82
C MET A 68 0.23 -3.37 21.98
N TYR A 69 1.44 -2.83 22.03
CA TYR A 69 1.85 -1.86 23.04
C TYR A 69 0.97 -0.61 22.98
N GLY A 70 0.67 -0.12 21.77
CA GLY A 70 -0.21 1.01 21.59
C GLY A 70 -1.63 0.73 22.06
N GLU A 71 -2.22 -0.39 21.63
CA GLU A 71 -3.55 -0.80 22.09
C GLU A 71 -3.64 -0.89 23.62
N GLU A 72 -2.64 -1.46 24.30
CA GLU A 72 -2.61 -1.50 25.77
C GLU A 72 -2.37 -0.11 26.39
N SER A 73 -1.55 0.74 25.77
CA SER A 73 -1.33 2.12 26.21
C SER A 73 -2.61 2.95 26.14
N TYR A 74 -3.38 2.80 25.06
CA TYR A 74 -4.69 3.42 24.93
C TYR A 74 -5.71 2.89 25.95
N ARG A 75 -5.67 1.58 26.29
CA ARG A 75 -6.50 1.00 27.37
C ARG A 75 -6.18 1.56 28.75
N LEU A 76 -4.96 2.05 28.94
CA LEU A 76 -4.53 2.72 30.16
C LEU A 76 -4.76 4.25 30.11
N GLY A 77 -5.28 4.76 29.00
CA GLY A 77 -5.59 6.18 28.80
C GLY A 77 -4.43 7.04 28.31
N PHE A 78 -3.28 6.43 27.98
CA PHE A 78 -2.14 7.11 27.37
C PHE A 78 -2.37 7.33 25.86
N GLU A 79 -1.82 8.43 25.32
CA GLU A 79 -1.77 8.70 23.89
C GLU A 79 -0.35 8.36 23.42
N ASP A 80 -0.17 7.29 22.65
CA ASP A 80 1.16 6.86 22.19
C ASP A 80 1.54 7.46 20.82
N GLY A 81 0.61 8.13 20.15
CA GLY A 81 0.83 8.77 18.86
C GLY A 81 0.96 7.82 17.66
N MET A 82 0.63 6.52 17.83
CA MET A 82 0.68 5.52 16.76
C MET A 82 -0.62 5.46 15.96
N GLN A 83 -0.50 5.42 14.62
CA GLN A 83 -1.64 5.20 13.72
C GLN A 83 -2.13 3.75 13.83
N ILE A 84 -3.34 3.53 14.35
CA ILE A 84 -3.93 2.18 14.44
C ILE A 84 -5.31 2.11 13.74
N ALA A 85 -6.03 3.23 13.55
CA ALA A 85 -7.37 3.19 12.95
C ALA A 85 -7.45 3.38 11.43
N SER A 86 -6.58 4.15 10.77
CA SER A 86 -6.51 4.22 9.30
C SER A 86 -6.32 2.84 8.72
N GLU A 87 -5.47 2.01 9.32
CA GLU A 87 -5.31 0.62 8.89
C GLU A 87 -6.62 -0.18 9.03
N LYS A 88 -7.42 0.02 10.09
CA LYS A 88 -8.69 -0.70 10.28
C LYS A 88 -9.82 -0.19 9.38
N GLU A 89 -9.94 1.12 9.17
CA GLU A 89 -11.02 1.72 8.35
C GLU A 89 -10.74 1.62 6.85
N ILE A 90 -9.46 1.66 6.44
CA ILE A 90 -9.05 1.49 5.04
C ILE A 90 -9.16 -0.01 4.68
N ARG A 91 -8.77 -0.96 5.55
CA ARG A 91 -9.06 -2.41 5.39
C ARG A 91 -10.58 -2.71 5.28
N ALA A 92 -11.43 -1.87 5.89
CA ALA A 92 -12.88 -2.00 5.77
C ALA A 92 -13.43 -1.47 4.43
N LYS A 93 -12.74 -0.53 3.75
CA LYS A 93 -13.20 0.09 2.49
C LYS A 93 -12.86 -0.70 1.23
N GLY A 94 -12.03 -1.74 1.29
CA GLY A 94 -11.72 -2.60 0.14
C GLY A 94 -11.24 -1.82 -1.09
N SER A 95 -11.33 -2.44 -2.26
CA SER A 95 -11.20 -1.72 -3.54
C SER A 95 -12.43 -0.85 -3.81
N VAL A 96 -12.21 0.35 -4.37
CA VAL A 96 -13.31 1.22 -4.85
C VAL A 96 -13.95 0.65 -6.11
N LEU A 97 -13.25 -0.26 -6.79
CA LEU A 97 -13.70 -0.92 -8.01
C LEU A 97 -14.26 -2.30 -7.68
N SER A 98 -15.30 -2.71 -8.41
CA SER A 98 -15.75 -4.09 -8.29
C SER A 98 -14.70 -5.05 -8.87
N PHE A 99 -14.74 -6.32 -8.45
CA PHE A 99 -13.93 -7.37 -9.06
C PHE A 99 -14.04 -7.41 -10.59
N GLN A 100 -15.25 -7.17 -11.11
CA GLN A 100 -15.51 -7.15 -12.54
C GLN A 100 -14.86 -5.93 -13.23
N ASP A 101 -14.96 -4.74 -12.63
CA ASP A 101 -14.32 -3.53 -13.16
C ASP A 101 -12.79 -3.68 -13.18
N MET A 102 -12.22 -4.18 -12.07
CA MET A 102 -10.79 -4.45 -11.99
C MET A 102 -10.34 -5.48 -13.03
N THR A 103 -11.11 -6.54 -13.25
CA THR A 103 -10.84 -7.54 -14.30
C THR A 103 -10.77 -6.90 -15.68
N HIS A 104 -11.74 -6.06 -16.03
CA HIS A 104 -11.74 -5.36 -17.31
C HIS A 104 -10.56 -4.40 -17.46
N LEU A 105 -10.15 -3.73 -16.38
CA LEU A 105 -8.97 -2.88 -16.38
C LEU A 105 -7.67 -3.67 -16.55
N VAL A 106 -7.54 -4.85 -15.94
CA VAL A 106 -6.39 -5.74 -16.14
C VAL A 106 -6.31 -6.21 -17.60
N TYR A 107 -7.45 -6.57 -18.21
CA TYR A 107 -7.50 -6.87 -19.65
C TYR A 107 -7.07 -5.67 -20.51
N LEU A 108 -7.50 -4.46 -20.16
CA LEU A 108 -7.12 -3.24 -20.85
C LEU A 108 -5.63 -2.95 -20.70
N TYR A 109 -5.08 -3.12 -19.50
CA TYR A 109 -3.65 -3.02 -19.22
C TYR A 109 -2.84 -3.96 -20.12
N ASP A 110 -3.21 -5.24 -20.20
CA ASP A 110 -2.54 -6.21 -21.06
C ASP A 110 -2.61 -5.84 -22.54
N ALA A 111 -3.76 -5.32 -22.99
CA ALA A 111 -3.96 -4.90 -24.37
C ALA A 111 -3.09 -3.68 -24.72
N VAL A 112 -3.05 -2.68 -23.83
CA VAL A 112 -2.19 -1.49 -23.98
C VAL A 112 -0.72 -1.90 -23.96
N LYS A 113 -0.34 -2.86 -23.10
CA LYS A 113 1.00 -3.45 -23.07
C LYS A 113 1.40 -4.13 -24.36
N LYS A 114 0.55 -5.00 -24.89
CA LYS A 114 0.78 -5.65 -26.19
C LYS A 114 0.86 -4.63 -27.32
N LEU A 115 0.03 -3.60 -27.29
CA LEU A 115 0.02 -2.54 -28.30
C LEU A 115 1.32 -1.72 -28.27
N ASN A 116 1.78 -1.30 -27.08
CA ASN A 116 3.04 -0.58 -26.91
C ASN A 116 4.24 -1.45 -27.35
N MET A 117 4.30 -2.70 -26.91
CA MET A 117 5.33 -3.66 -27.35
C MET A 117 5.32 -3.86 -28.87
N PHE A 118 4.15 -3.95 -29.50
CA PHE A 118 4.04 -4.15 -30.95
C PHE A 118 4.49 -2.93 -31.75
N LEU A 119 4.10 -1.72 -31.32
CA LEU A 119 4.38 -0.49 -32.06
C LEU A 119 5.79 0.05 -31.83
N LEU A 120 6.34 -0.13 -30.62
CA LEU A 120 7.53 0.57 -30.15
C LEU A 120 8.65 -0.37 -29.69
N GLY A 121 8.38 -1.67 -29.56
CA GLY A 121 9.34 -2.66 -29.09
C GLY A 121 9.58 -2.64 -27.57
N GLU A 122 9.00 -1.67 -26.87
CA GLU A 122 9.16 -1.49 -25.43
C GLU A 122 7.85 -1.06 -24.75
N TRP A 123 7.77 -1.36 -23.45
CA TRP A 123 6.65 -1.01 -22.58
C TRP A 123 6.91 0.25 -21.74
N ASP A 124 8.11 0.84 -21.75
CA ASP A 124 8.42 1.94 -20.82
C ASP A 124 7.47 3.13 -21.01
N ASN A 125 6.55 3.29 -20.06
CA ASN A 125 5.36 4.14 -20.15
C ASN A 125 5.55 5.51 -19.48
N TYR A 126 6.60 5.70 -18.68
CA TYR A 126 6.67 6.85 -17.77
C TYR A 126 7.33 8.10 -18.36
N ASP A 127 8.12 7.98 -19.44
CA ASP A 127 8.88 9.10 -20.02
C ASP A 127 8.24 9.77 -21.24
N ARG A 128 7.01 9.38 -21.63
CA ARG A 128 6.34 10.03 -22.76
C ARG A 128 5.73 11.35 -22.32
N ASP A 129 6.04 12.44 -23.02
CA ASP A 129 5.47 13.75 -22.71
C ASP A 129 4.02 13.92 -23.20
N ARG A 130 3.61 13.24 -24.29
CA ARG A 130 2.29 13.40 -24.94
C ARG A 130 1.96 12.28 -25.94
N GLY A 131 0.67 12.12 -26.28
CA GLY A 131 0.20 11.26 -27.38
C GLY A 131 -0.84 10.21 -26.96
N THR A 132 -1.51 9.59 -27.93
CA THR A 132 -2.61 8.63 -27.66
C THR A 132 -2.19 7.46 -26.78
N LEU A 133 -0.97 6.94 -26.95
CA LEU A 133 -0.47 5.85 -26.12
C LEU A 133 -0.28 6.29 -24.66
N LYS A 134 0.27 7.48 -24.41
CA LYS A 134 0.35 8.06 -23.05
C LYS A 134 -1.03 8.22 -22.40
N GLU A 135 -2.03 8.62 -23.18
CA GLU A 135 -3.40 8.77 -22.68
C GLU A 135 -4.02 7.41 -22.32
N LEU A 136 -3.69 6.35 -23.06
CA LEU A 136 -4.10 4.97 -22.73
C LEU A 136 -3.40 4.43 -21.48
N ASP A 137 -2.16 4.86 -21.22
CA ASP A 137 -1.39 4.47 -20.01
C ASP A 137 -2.04 4.98 -18.71
N ARG A 138 -3.03 5.89 -18.79
CA ARG A 138 -3.85 6.29 -17.64
C ARG A 138 -4.59 5.11 -17.00
N VAL A 139 -4.76 3.99 -17.70
CA VAL A 139 -5.28 2.74 -17.12
C VAL A 139 -4.48 2.32 -15.88
N CYS A 140 -3.15 2.49 -15.90
CA CYS A 140 -2.28 2.17 -14.76
C CYS A 140 -2.66 3.01 -13.52
N LYS A 141 -2.93 4.30 -13.72
CA LYS A 141 -3.37 5.21 -12.65
C LYS A 141 -4.77 4.85 -12.14
N VAL A 142 -5.67 4.40 -13.01
CA VAL A 142 -7.01 3.96 -12.57
C VAL A 142 -6.91 2.70 -11.72
N ILE A 143 -6.06 1.74 -12.12
CA ILE A 143 -5.79 0.53 -11.35
C ILE A 143 -5.15 0.89 -10.01
N GLU A 144 -4.09 1.68 -10.01
CA GLU A 144 -3.38 2.15 -8.80
C GLU A 144 -4.35 2.77 -7.79
N ASN A 145 -5.16 3.74 -8.21
CA ASN A 145 -6.17 4.38 -7.36
C ASN A 145 -7.31 3.44 -6.95
N GLY A 146 -7.61 2.45 -7.78
CA GLY A 146 -8.68 1.48 -7.58
C GLY A 146 -8.29 0.31 -6.69
N THR A 147 -7.00 0.03 -6.48
CA THR A 147 -6.54 -1.13 -5.71
C THR A 147 -6.96 -1.09 -4.25
N CYS A 148 -6.94 -2.26 -3.60
CA CYS A 148 -7.33 -2.36 -2.21
C CYS A 148 -6.40 -1.55 -1.30
N ALA A 149 -6.96 -1.23 -0.15
CA ALA A 149 -6.33 -0.51 0.95
C ALA A 149 -4.92 -1.01 1.31
N GLU A 150 -4.77 -2.34 1.38
CA GLU A 150 -3.57 -3.03 1.82
C GLU A 150 -2.39 -2.85 0.86
N ILE A 151 -2.67 -2.62 -0.43
CA ILE A 151 -1.65 -2.30 -1.42
C ILE A 151 -1.27 -0.83 -1.32
N ARG A 152 -2.25 0.08 -1.21
CA ARG A 152 -2.03 1.54 -1.14
C ARG A 152 -1.29 2.01 0.11
N LEU A 153 -1.41 1.28 1.23
CA LEU A 153 -0.78 1.65 2.49
C LEU A 153 0.73 1.36 2.54
N ARG A 154 1.30 0.68 1.54
CA ARG A 154 2.73 0.34 1.49
C ARG A 154 3.64 1.53 1.15
N GLY A 155 3.08 2.70 0.84
CA GLY A 155 3.82 3.87 0.35
C GLY A 155 4.08 3.81 -1.16
N GLU A 156 4.38 4.95 -1.79
CA GLU A 156 4.37 5.09 -3.26
C GLU A 156 5.31 4.11 -3.98
N ASP A 157 6.56 3.98 -3.53
CA ASP A 157 7.57 3.12 -4.16
C ASP A 157 7.19 1.62 -4.04
N GLU A 158 6.76 1.16 -2.86
CA GLU A 158 6.38 -0.26 -2.63
C GLU A 158 5.02 -0.61 -3.24
N THR A 159 4.10 0.37 -3.32
CA THR A 159 2.82 0.22 -4.03
C THR A 159 3.11 -0.06 -5.50
N TYR A 160 4.00 0.72 -6.12
CA TYR A 160 4.37 0.56 -7.51
C TYR A 160 5.01 -0.80 -7.81
N GLU A 161 5.96 -1.24 -6.98
CA GLU A 161 6.57 -2.57 -7.11
C GLU A 161 5.54 -3.69 -6.96
N CYS A 162 4.65 -3.60 -5.96
CA CYS A 162 3.60 -4.58 -5.73
C CYS A 162 2.60 -4.66 -6.91
N LEU A 163 2.20 -3.51 -7.45
CA LEU A 163 1.34 -3.44 -8.62
C LEU A 163 2.02 -4.06 -9.85
N THR A 164 3.30 -3.77 -10.06
CA THR A 164 4.07 -4.30 -11.18
C THR A 164 4.18 -5.82 -11.07
N ASP A 165 4.50 -6.34 -9.88
CA ASP A 165 4.62 -7.78 -9.62
C ASP A 165 3.30 -8.53 -9.87
N ILE A 166 2.15 -7.92 -9.53
CA ILE A 166 0.84 -8.52 -9.79
C ILE A 166 0.48 -8.40 -11.26
N LEU A 167 0.55 -7.20 -11.85
CA LEU A 167 0.09 -6.93 -13.20
C LEU A 167 0.95 -7.60 -14.27
N ASP A 168 2.26 -7.68 -14.07
CA ASP A 168 3.17 -8.25 -15.06
C ASP A 168 3.35 -9.76 -14.93
N ASN A 169 2.66 -10.40 -13.98
CA ASN A 169 2.68 -11.84 -13.80
C ASN A 169 1.88 -12.56 -14.89
N SER A 170 2.53 -12.80 -16.02
CA SER A 170 1.99 -13.55 -17.16
C SER A 170 1.62 -15.01 -16.85
N GLY A 171 2.08 -15.57 -15.72
CA GLY A 171 1.71 -16.91 -15.27
C GLY A 171 0.34 -16.98 -14.59
N ILE A 172 -0.30 -15.83 -14.31
CA ILE A 172 -1.57 -15.73 -13.61
C ILE A 172 -2.63 -15.14 -14.54
N ALA A 173 -3.82 -15.74 -14.52
CA ALA A 173 -4.95 -15.25 -15.31
C ALA A 173 -5.33 -13.81 -14.93
N PRO A 174 -5.80 -12.98 -15.88
CA PRO A 174 -6.28 -11.62 -15.61
C PRO A 174 -7.26 -11.51 -14.44
N GLU A 175 -8.18 -12.47 -14.32
CA GLU A 175 -9.19 -12.56 -13.25
C GLU A 175 -8.53 -12.75 -11.88
N GLU A 176 -7.50 -13.58 -11.80
CA GLU A 176 -6.83 -13.85 -10.53
C GLU A 176 -5.93 -12.67 -10.12
N ARG A 177 -5.27 -12.01 -11.09
CA ARG A 177 -4.60 -10.71 -10.85
C ARG A 177 -5.58 -9.67 -10.33
N ALA A 178 -6.76 -9.56 -10.94
CA ALA A 178 -7.79 -8.63 -10.49
C ALA A 178 -8.26 -8.93 -9.07
N ARG A 179 -8.42 -10.21 -8.70
CA ARG A 179 -8.74 -10.62 -7.32
C ARG A 179 -7.66 -10.18 -6.35
N MET A 180 -6.39 -10.37 -6.70
CA MET A 180 -5.28 -9.91 -5.87
C MET A 180 -5.31 -8.39 -5.69
N LEU A 181 -5.67 -7.61 -6.72
CA LEU A 181 -5.75 -6.15 -6.63
C LEU A 181 -6.97 -5.66 -5.84
N THR A 182 -8.04 -6.46 -5.74
CA THR A 182 -9.28 -6.07 -5.05
C THR A 182 -9.39 -6.58 -3.61
N ASP A 183 -8.81 -7.74 -3.31
CA ASP A 183 -8.94 -8.46 -2.02
C ASP A 183 -7.57 -8.89 -1.43
N TYR A 184 -6.49 -8.14 -1.71
CA TYR A 184 -5.15 -8.50 -1.26
C TYR A 184 -5.08 -8.76 0.25
N GLY A 185 -4.74 -9.99 0.64
CA GLY A 185 -4.59 -10.38 2.05
C GLY A 185 -5.85 -10.88 2.76
N ARG A 186 -7.00 -11.02 2.08
CA ARG A 186 -8.14 -11.81 2.56
C ARG A 186 -8.00 -13.27 2.13
N VAL A 187 -7.28 -14.06 2.93
CA VAL A 187 -7.39 -15.53 2.94
C VAL A 187 -7.93 -15.94 4.30
#